data_AF-A0A5E6NV09-F1
#
_entry.id   AF-A0A5E6NV09-F1
#
_cell.length_a   1.000
_cell.length_b   1.000
_cell.length_c   1.000
_cell.angle_alpha   90.00
_cell.angle_beta   90.00
_cell.angle_gamma   90.00
#
_symmetry.space_group_name_H-M   'P 1'
#
loop_
_entity.id
_entity.type
_entity.pdbx_description
1 polymer ?
#
loop_
_entity_poly.entity_id
_entity_poly.type
_entity_poly.pdbx_seq_one_letter_code
_entity_poly.pdbx_strand_id
1 'polypeptide(L)' 'MLGRTPGSIEAIRPMKDGVIADFKITEKMLQHFIRKVSHNNFFSPSPKVLICVPCGATQVERRAIKE' A
#
# COMPACT_ATOMS: atom_id res chain seq x y z
N MET A 1 15.20 -5.46 5.57
CA MET A 1 16.00 -6.55 4.98
C MET A 1 15.11 -7.79 4.94
N LEU A 2 14.78 -8.30 3.75
CA LEU A 2 14.13 -9.62 3.61
C LEU A 2 15.14 -10.71 3.98
N GLY A 3 14.74 -11.66 4.82
CA GLY A 3 15.59 -12.78 5.25
C GLY A 3 16.63 -12.46 6.32
N ARG A 4 16.62 -11.26 6.92
CA ARG A 4 17.47 -10.89 8.07
C ARG A 4 16.68 -10.32 9.24
N THR A 5 15.42 -10.72 9.38
CA THR A 5 14.59 -10.27 10.48
C THR A 5 14.78 -11.16 11.72
N PRO A 6 14.89 -10.58 12.94
CA PRO A 6 14.87 -11.36 14.18
C PRO A 6 13.50 -12.04 14.33
N GLY A 7 13.41 -13.11 15.12
CA GLY A 7 12.18 -13.92 15.24
C GLY A 7 10.92 -13.19 15.72
N SER A 8 11.05 -11.96 16.23
CA SER A 8 9.95 -11.08 16.62
C SER A 8 9.37 -10.22 15.48
N ILE A 9 10.04 -10.16 14.32
CA ILE A 9 9.65 -9.31 13.19
C ILE A 9 9.56 -10.19 11.93
N GLU A 10 8.47 -10.05 11.20
CA GLU A 10 8.28 -10.70 9.92
C GLU A 10 8.38 -9.67 8.79
N ALA A 11 9.18 -9.96 7.76
CA ALA A 11 9.25 -9.14 6.55
C ALA A 11 8.28 -9.68 5.49
N ILE A 12 7.16 -8.99 5.31
CA ILE A 12 6.11 -9.38 4.38
C ILE A 12 6.16 -8.48 3.14
N ARG A 13 6.03 -9.07 1.96
CA ARG A 13 5.83 -8.35 0.70
C ARG A 13 4.35 -8.50 0.28
N PRO A 14 3.50 -7.48 0.52
CA PRO A 14 2.05 -7.65 0.39
C PRO A 14 1.55 -7.56 -1.07
N MET A 15 2.43 -7.19 -2.01
CA MET A 15 2.16 -7.16 -3.44
C MET A 15 3.16 -8.04 -4.19
N LYS A 16 2.65 -8.98 -4.99
CA LYS A 16 3.46 -9.90 -5.81
C LYS A 16 2.83 -10.03 -7.20
N ASP A 17 3.67 -9.95 -8.24
CA ASP A 17 3.24 -10.07 -9.65
C ASP A 17 2.10 -9.11 -10.05
N GLY A 18 2.05 -7.95 -9.40
CA GLY A 18 1.01 -6.92 -9.62
C GLY A 18 -0.30 -7.15 -8.85
N VAL A 19 -0.44 -8.29 -8.16
CA VAL A 19 -1.62 -8.64 -7.39
C VAL A 19 -1.43 -8.29 -5.91
N ILE A 20 -2.51 -7.87 -5.26
CA ILE A 20 -2.54 -7.66 -3.80
C ILE A 20 -2.75 -9.02 -3.14
N ALA A 21 -1.72 -9.50 -2.42
CA ALA A 21 -1.78 -10.77 -1.70
C ALA A 21 -2.43 -10.62 -0.31
N ASP A 22 -2.28 -9.45 0.33
CA ASP A 22 -2.92 -9.13 1.60
C ASP A 22 -3.38 -7.67 1.59
N PHE A 23 -4.70 -7.46 1.67
CA PHE A 23 -5.31 -6.14 1.65
C PHE A 23 -4.94 -5.31 2.88
N LYS A 24 -4.98 -5.88 4.07
CA LYS A 24 -4.77 -5.17 5.34
C LYS A 24 -3.33 -4.70 5.49
N ILE A 25 -2.37 -5.51 5.04
CA ILE A 25 -0.95 -5.14 5.05
C ILE A 25 -0.66 -4.12 3.94
N THR A 26 -1.26 -4.28 2.75
CA THR A 26 -1.12 -3.31 1.64
C THR A 26 -1.68 -1.94 2.01
N GLU A 27 -2.84 -1.88 2.65
CA GLU A 27 -3.46 -0.65 3.12
C GLU A 27 -2.52 0.11 4.07
N LYS A 28 -1.98 -0.58 5.10
CA LYS A 28 -1.01 0.03 6.01
C LYS A 28 0.25 0.51 5.31
N MET A 29 0.74 -0.25 4.32
CA MET A 29 1.90 0.13 3.52
C MET A 29 1.63 1.43 2.73
N LEU A 30 0.48 1.51 2.05
CA LEU A 30 0.07 2.71 1.30
C LEU A 30 -0.12 3.91 2.22
N GLN A 31 -0.84 3.73 3.35
CA GLN A 31 -1.00 4.77 4.35
C GLN A 31 0.34 5.29 4.88
N HIS A 32 1.30 4.39 5.13
CA HIS A 32 2.65 4.79 5.56
C HIS A 32 3.34 5.66 4.51
N PHE A 33 3.32 5.27 3.24
CA PHE A 33 3.95 6.05 2.17
C PHE A 33 3.26 7.39 1.93
N ILE A 34 1.92 7.44 1.96
CA ILE A 34 1.15 8.68 1.82
C ILE A 34 1.49 9.63 2.97
N ARG A 35 1.49 9.15 4.22
CA ARG A 35 1.87 9.96 5.38
C ARG A 35 3.31 10.44 5.32
N LYS A 36 4.22 9.62 4.79
CA LYS A 36 5.64 9.98 4.65
C LYS A 36 5.85 11.14 3.68
N VAL A 37 5.05 11.23 2.61
CA VAL A 37 5.14 12.34 1.64
C VAL A 37 4.25 13.52 2.00
N SER A 38 3.14 13.29 2.69
CA SER A 38 2.22 14.34 3.15
C SER A 38 2.87 15.15 4.26
N HIS A 39 3.40 16.33 3.93
CA HIS A 39 3.89 17.28 4.93
C HIS A 39 2.75 17.81 5.78
N ASN A 40 3.05 18.04 7.06
CA ASN A 40 2.12 18.37 8.13
C ASN A 40 1.58 19.82 8.05
N ASN A 41 1.22 20.29 6.86
CA ASN A 41 0.57 21.58 6.70
C ASN A 41 -0.90 21.41 7.12
N PHE A 42 -1.27 22.11 8.19
CA PHE A 42 -2.63 22.19 8.78
C PHE A 42 -3.75 22.49 7.77
N PHE A 43 -3.41 22.94 6.55
CA PHE A 43 -4.32 23.33 5.47
C PHE A 43 -4.14 22.51 4.19
N SER A 44 -3.60 21.30 4.26
CA SER A 44 -3.42 20.47 3.06
C SER A 44 -4.78 19.94 2.58
N PRO A 45 -5.20 20.20 1.32
CA PRO A 45 -6.41 19.59 0.77
C PRO A 45 -6.28 18.07 0.74
N SER A 46 -7.42 17.37 0.75
CA SER A 46 -7.44 15.92 0.59
C SER A 46 -6.64 15.52 -0.67
N PRO A 47 -5.56 14.74 -0.54
CA PRO A 47 -4.69 14.46 -1.67
C PRO A 47 -5.47 13.60 -2.68
N LYS A 48 -5.51 14.06 -3.93
CA LYS A 48 -5.99 13.25 -5.05
C LYS A 48 -4.90 12.25 -5.41
N VAL A 49 -5.15 10.97 -5.16
CA VAL A 49 -4.18 9.90 -5.40
C VAL A 49 -4.53 9.17 -6.70
N LEU A 50 -3.53 9.01 -7.57
CA LEU A 50 -3.63 8.17 -8.77
C LEU A 50 -2.77 6.91 -8.56
N ILE A 51 -3.36 5.74 -8.77
CA ILE A 51 -2.72 4.45 -8.53
C ILE A 51 -2.72 3.65 -9.82
N CYS A 52 -1.53 3.26 -10.28
CA CYS A 52 -1.39 2.35 -11.41
C CYS A 52 -1.73 0.93 -10.95
N VAL A 53 -2.66 0.30 -11.66
CA VAL A 53 -3.03 -1.11 -11.46
C VAL A 53 -2.63 -1.91 -12.69
N PRO A 54 -2.18 -3.17 -12.56
CA PRO A 54 -1.83 -3.98 -13.72
C PRO A 54 -3.06 -4.28 -14.58
N CYS A 55 -2.83 -4.58 -15.86
CA CYS A 55 -3.91 -4.90 -16.80
C CYS A 55 -4.77 -6.08 -16.34
N GLY A 56 -4.15 -7.09 -15.72
CA GLY A 56 -4.81 -8.28 -15.19
C GLY A 56 -5.49 -8.11 -13.83
N ALA A 57 -5.48 -6.89 -13.24
CA ALA A 57 -6.11 -6.68 -11.94
C ALA A 57 -7.62 -6.88 -12.03
N THR A 58 -8.16 -7.71 -11.14
CA THR A 58 -9.59 -7.99 -11.06
C THR A 58 -10.37 -6.77 -10.57
N GLN A 59 -11.67 -6.72 -10.84
CA GLN A 59 -12.53 -5.63 -10.36
C GLN A 59 -12.53 -5.54 -8.82
N VAL A 60 -12.40 -6.68 -8.14
CA VAL A 60 -12.32 -6.76 -6.68
C VAL A 60 -11.04 -6.08 -6.16
N GLU A 61 -9.90 -6.36 -6.78
CA GLU A 61 -8.61 -5.72 -6.43
C GLU A 61 -8.65 -4.21 -6.67
N ARG A 62 -9.20 -3.78 -7.81
CA ARG A 62 -9.33 -2.35 -8.13
C ARG A 62 -10.23 -1.62 -7.12
N ARG A 63 -11.29 -2.29 -6.64
CA ARG A 63 -12.20 -1.73 -5.64
C ARG A 63 -11.53 -1.64 -4.26
N ALA A 64 -10.80 -2.67 -3.86
CA ALA A 64 -10.07 -2.70 -2.59
C ALA A 64 -8.90 -1.71 -2.52
N ILE A 65 -8.45 -1.16 -3.64
CA ILE A 65 -7.46 -0.06 -3.69
C ILE A 65 -8.12 1.30 -3.46
N LYS A 66 -9.42 1.43 -3.80
CA LYS A 66 -10.17 2.69 -3.70
C LYS A 66 -10.80 2.89 -2.33
N GLU A 67 -11.22 1.80 -1.69
CA GLU A 67 -11.73 1.78 -0.31
C GLU A 67 -10.59 1.82 0.70
#